data_AF-A0A839V9U1-F1
#
_entry.id   AF-A0A839V9U1-F1
#
_cell.length_a   1.000
_cell.length_b   1.000
_cell.length_c   1.000
_cell.angle_alpha   90.00
_cell.angle_beta   90.00
_cell.angle_gamma   90.00
#
_symmetry.space_group_name_H-M   'P 1'
#
loop_
_entity.id
_entity.type
_entity.pdbx_description
1 polymer ?
#
loop_
_entity_poly.entity_id
_entity_poly.type
_entity_poly.pdbx_seq_one_letter_code
_entity_poly.pdbx_strand_id
1 'polypeptide(L)'
;MPPLASAPLDTCSTEEQLILTHDHERREMERYRGLALSFLPTRPDVSRLMAVLGIKCEIRLASLSLVARHLQLQHCLPAPDTCRLRPPSAFDRQLFIAGDTMTCQTLNHALTASHQSRQFTELMARLCHAAELDTLLGHFIEQKQHECRLLEAAQQIACPATPRE
;
A
#
# COMPACT_ATOMS: atom_id res chain seq x y z
N MET A 1 23.04 31.38 -28.63
CA MET A 1 22.44 30.85 -27.39
C MET A 1 22.40 29.34 -27.51
N PRO A 2 23.06 28.58 -26.62
CA PRO A 2 22.89 27.13 -26.60
C PRO A 2 21.53 26.78 -25.94
N PRO A 3 20.94 25.63 -26.28
CA PRO A 3 19.71 25.19 -25.64
C PRO A 3 20.00 24.76 -24.19
N LEU A 4 19.13 25.18 -23.28
CA LEU A 4 19.06 24.67 -21.91
C LEU A 4 18.83 23.17 -21.98
N ALA A 5 19.86 22.40 -21.65
CA ALA A 5 19.72 20.97 -21.42
C ALA A 5 18.60 20.77 -20.41
N SER A 6 17.56 20.04 -20.80
CA SER A 6 16.59 19.48 -19.87
C SER A 6 17.36 18.70 -18.82
N ALA A 7 17.35 19.19 -17.58
CA ALA A 7 17.93 18.47 -16.46
C ALA A 7 17.39 17.03 -16.48
N PRO A 8 18.26 15.99 -16.38
CA PRO A 8 17.77 14.65 -16.19
C PRO A 8 16.92 14.67 -14.91
N LEU A 9 15.69 14.15 -14.98
CA LEU A 9 14.90 13.90 -13.78
C LEU A 9 15.80 13.09 -12.85
N ASP A 10 16.16 13.69 -11.72
CA ASP A 10 17.14 13.16 -10.77
C ASP A 10 16.86 11.68 -10.51
N THR A 11 17.82 10.84 -10.89
CA THR A 11 17.76 9.39 -10.68
C THR A 11 17.73 9.12 -9.19
N CYS A 12 16.62 8.59 -8.68
CA CYS A 12 16.49 8.17 -7.28
C CYS A 12 17.45 7.01 -7.02
N SER A 13 18.31 7.13 -6.00
CA SER A 13 19.28 6.08 -5.65
C SER A 13 18.56 4.77 -5.27
N THR A 14 19.18 3.61 -5.50
CA THR A 14 18.64 2.32 -5.06
C THR A 14 18.33 2.30 -3.56
N GLU A 15 19.15 2.98 -2.74
CA GLU A 15 18.91 3.13 -1.29
C GLU A 15 17.63 3.92 -1.00
N GLU A 16 17.46 5.06 -1.68
CA GLU A 16 16.28 5.91 -1.54
C GLU A 16 15.02 5.18 -2.00
N GLN A 17 15.08 4.48 -3.13
CA GLN A 17 13.96 3.68 -3.63
C GLN A 17 13.56 2.59 -2.65
N LEU A 18 14.55 1.92 -2.05
CA LEU A 18 14.31 0.88 -1.05
C LEU A 18 13.64 1.46 0.21
N ILE A 19 14.13 2.60 0.71
CA ILE A 19 13.55 3.31 1.87
C ILE A 19 12.12 3.75 1.57
N LEU A 20 11.91 4.43 0.44
CA LEU A 20 10.61 4.97 0.04
C LEU A 20 9.59 3.85 -0.17
N THR A 21 9.98 2.77 -0.84
CA THR A 21 9.10 1.62 -1.07
C THR A 21 8.76 0.93 0.25
N HIS A 22 9.74 0.73 1.12
CA HIS A 22 9.51 0.11 2.43
C HIS A 22 8.56 0.95 3.30
N ASP A 23 8.79 2.26 3.41
CA ASP A 23 7.91 3.13 4.18
C ASP A 23 6.50 3.19 3.60
N HIS A 24 6.37 3.17 2.28
CA HIS A 24 5.08 3.12 1.61
C HIS A 24 4.32 1.82 1.94
N GLU A 25 4.97 0.66 1.82
CA GLU A 25 4.36 -0.62 2.18
C GLU A 25 3.97 -0.70 3.66
N ARG A 26 4.78 -0.11 4.55
CA ARG A 26 4.48 -0.06 5.98
C ARG A 26 3.24 0.79 6.28
N ARG A 27 3.13 1.98 5.69
CA ARG A 27 1.93 2.83 5.82
C ARG A 27 0.69 2.15 5.27
N GLU A 28 0.84 1.43 4.16
CA GLU A 28 -0.26 0.67 3.56
C GLU A 28 -0.72 -0.49 4.45
N MET A 29 0.22 -1.24 5.04
CA MET A 29 -0.07 -2.27 6.04
C MET A 29 -0.85 -1.69 7.24
N GLU A 30 -0.38 -0.58 7.80
CA GLU A 30 -1.02 0.10 8.93
C GLU A 30 -2.45 0.54 8.58
N ARG A 31 -2.65 1.10 7.37
CA ARG A 31 -3.97 1.48 6.85
C ARG A 31 -4.91 0.28 6.78
N TYR A 32 -4.48 -0.83 6.16
CA TYR A 32 -5.33 -2.01 6.02
C TYR A 32 -5.66 -2.67 7.36
N ARG A 33 -4.72 -2.73 8.30
CA ARG A 33 -4.98 -3.22 9.66
C ARG A 33 -5.99 -2.32 10.38
N GLY A 34 -5.85 -1.00 10.28
CA GLY A 34 -6.83 -0.06 10.82
C GLY A 34 -8.23 -0.28 10.25
N LEU A 35 -8.35 -0.38 8.92
CA LEU A 35 -9.62 -0.64 8.25
C LEU A 35 -10.23 -2.00 8.62
N ALA A 36 -9.42 -3.04 8.75
CA ALA A 36 -9.89 -4.36 9.17
C ALA A 36 -10.59 -4.28 10.54
N LEU A 37 -10.02 -3.53 11.49
CA LEU A 37 -10.62 -3.30 12.80
C LEU A 37 -11.89 -2.44 12.71
N SER A 38 -11.88 -1.38 11.90
CA SER A 38 -13.04 -0.48 11.73
C SER A 38 -14.27 -1.15 11.12
N PHE A 39 -14.08 -2.12 10.22
CA PHE A 39 -15.17 -2.87 9.57
C PHE A 39 -15.66 -4.08 10.38
N LEU A 40 -14.91 -4.51 11.41
CA LEU A 40 -15.19 -5.74 12.15
C LEU A 40 -16.64 -5.85 12.68
N PRO A 41 -17.27 -4.78 13.23
CA PRO A 41 -18.62 -4.90 13.79
C PRO A 41 -19.74 -4.93 12.73
N THR A 42 -19.53 -4.32 11.56
CA THR A 42 -20.62 -4.05 10.61
C THR A 42 -20.49 -4.79 9.28
N ARG A 43 -19.26 -5.09 8.84
CA ARG A 43 -18.95 -5.75 7.56
C ARG A 43 -17.79 -6.74 7.75
N PRO A 44 -18.02 -7.91 8.38
CA PRO A 44 -16.96 -8.88 8.64
C PRO A 44 -16.33 -9.46 7.37
N ASP A 45 -17.07 -9.46 6.26
CA ASP A 45 -16.60 -9.78 4.91
C ASP A 45 -15.51 -8.80 4.45
N VAL A 46 -15.77 -7.49 4.57
CA VAL A 46 -14.83 -6.43 4.21
C VAL A 46 -13.66 -6.39 5.19
N SER A 47 -13.92 -6.56 6.48
CA SER A 47 -12.88 -6.67 7.51
C SER A 47 -11.86 -7.75 7.17
N ARG A 48 -12.33 -8.94 6.78
CA ARG A 48 -11.46 -10.05 6.37
C ARG A 48 -10.65 -9.72 5.11
N LEU A 49 -11.27 -9.07 4.12
CA LEU A 49 -10.56 -8.60 2.93
C LEU A 49 -9.41 -7.65 3.33
N MET A 50 -9.69 -6.64 4.15
CA MET A 50 -8.67 -5.68 4.61
C MET A 50 -7.55 -6.37 5.38
N ALA A 51 -7.87 -7.34 6.24
CA ALA A 51 -6.86 -8.13 6.96
C ALA A 51 -5.95 -8.91 6.00
N VAL A 52 -6.52 -9.56 4.97
CA VAL A 52 -5.76 -10.27 3.94
C VAL A 52 -4.86 -9.31 3.15
N LEU A 53 -5.33 -8.10 2.83
CA LEU A 53 -4.50 -7.10 2.16
C LEU A 53 -3.35 -6.62 3.06
N GLY A 54 -3.60 -6.42 4.36
CA GLY A 54 -2.55 -6.12 5.33
C GLY A 54 -1.46 -7.20 5.40
N ILE A 55 -1.84 -8.48 5.39
CA ILE A 55 -0.89 -9.61 5.34
C ILE A 55 -0.07 -9.58 4.04
N LYS A 56 -0.69 -9.23 2.89
CA LYS A 56 0.07 -9.08 1.64
C LYS A 56 1.14 -7.99 1.74
N CYS A 57 0.87 -6.87 2.42
CA CYS A 57 1.89 -5.86 2.70
C CYS A 57 3.03 -6.40 3.56
N GLU A 58 2.76 -7.23 4.57
CA GLU A 58 3.80 -7.87 5.38
C GLU A 58 4.71 -8.77 4.54
N ILE A 59 4.13 -9.55 3.63
CA ILE A 59 4.88 -10.37 2.68
C ILE A 59 5.75 -9.48 1.78
N ARG A 60 5.22 -8.36 1.29
CA ARG A 60 5.98 -7.39 0.49
C ARG A 60 7.14 -6.77 1.27
N LEU A 61 6.91 -6.36 2.52
CA LEU A 61 7.96 -5.86 3.43
C LEU A 61 9.07 -6.90 3.64
N ALA A 62 8.71 -8.16 3.91
CA ALA A 62 9.67 -9.23 4.07
C ALA A 62 10.53 -9.46 2.80
N SER A 63 9.90 -9.39 1.62
CA SER A 63 10.61 -9.48 0.34
C SER A 63 11.55 -8.30 0.10
N LEU A 64 11.14 -7.07 0.45
CA LEU A 64 12.02 -5.90 0.41
C LEU A 64 13.23 -6.09 1.33
N SER A 65 13.04 -6.59 2.55
CA SER A 65 14.14 -6.88 3.46
C SER A 65 15.07 -8.00 2.95
N LEU A 66 14.57 -8.93 2.13
CA LEU A 66 15.40 -9.96 1.50
C LEU A 66 16.25 -9.37 0.36
N VAL A 67 15.64 -8.59 -0.53
CA VAL A 67 16.38 -7.89 -1.61
C VAL A 67 17.39 -6.91 -1.03
N ALA A 68 17.04 -6.16 0.02
CA ALA A 68 17.96 -5.29 0.74
C ALA A 68 19.19 -6.02 1.26
N ARG A 69 19.02 -7.25 1.76
CA ARG A 69 20.14 -8.09 2.21
C ARG A 69 21.04 -8.50 1.07
N HIS A 70 20.48 -8.93 -0.07
CA HIS A 70 21.27 -9.30 -1.24
C HIS A 70 22.06 -8.12 -1.81
N LEU A 71 21.43 -6.94 -1.85
CA LEU A 71 22.07 -5.69 -2.25
C LEU A 71 23.02 -5.10 -1.20
N GLN A 72 23.16 -5.72 -0.02
CA GLN A 72 23.93 -5.21 1.12
C GLN A 72 23.43 -3.86 1.68
N LEU A 73 22.19 -3.49 1.37
CA LEU A 73 21.49 -2.26 1.79
C LEU A 73 20.55 -2.48 2.99
N GLN A 74 20.68 -3.61 3.70
CA GLN A 74 19.83 -3.90 4.87
C GLN A 74 19.87 -2.82 5.95
N HIS A 75 20.98 -2.08 6.04
CA HIS A 75 21.21 -1.03 7.02
C HIS A 75 20.39 0.23 6.73
N CYS A 76 19.89 0.39 5.50
CA CYS A 76 19.00 1.49 5.10
C CYS A 76 17.57 1.27 5.60
N LEU A 77 17.19 0.01 5.86
CA LEU A 77 15.86 -0.33 6.32
C LEU A 77 15.76 -0.28 7.84
N PRO A 78 14.61 0.12 8.39
CA PRO A 78 14.39 0.00 9.83
C PRO A 78 14.56 -1.47 10.23
N ALA A 79 15.16 -1.68 11.41
CA ALA A 79 15.26 -3.03 11.97
C ALA A 79 13.85 -3.65 11.99
N PRO A 80 13.72 -4.96 11.71
CA PRO A 80 12.44 -5.64 11.81
C PRO A 80 11.91 -5.41 13.23
N ASP A 81 10.88 -4.56 13.34
CA ASP A 81 10.25 -4.25 14.61
C ASP A 81 9.87 -5.59 15.25
N THR A 82 10.44 -5.88 16.41
CA THR A 82 10.05 -7.03 17.24
C THR A 82 8.63 -6.80 17.71
N CYS A 83 7.65 -7.04 16.84
CA CYS A 83 6.21 -7.08 17.07
C CYS A 83 5.75 -6.20 18.24
N ARG A 84 6.15 -4.92 18.28
CA ARG A 84 5.46 -3.98 19.14
C ARG A 84 4.26 -3.60 18.32
N LEU A 85 3.11 -4.15 18.72
CA LEU A 85 1.84 -3.45 18.64
C LEU A 85 2.12 -2.03 19.12
N ARG A 86 2.54 -1.15 18.20
CA ARG A 86 2.67 0.26 18.48
C ARG A 86 1.27 0.65 18.91
N PRO A 87 1.07 1.10 20.17
CA PRO A 87 -0.23 1.59 20.57
C PRO A 87 -0.62 2.65 19.53
N PRO A 88 -1.85 2.60 19.00
CA PRO A 88 -2.26 3.44 17.88
C PRO A 88 -1.90 4.90 18.19
N SER A 89 -0.91 5.43 17.46
CA SER A 89 -0.46 6.80 17.69
C SER A 89 -1.55 7.74 17.19
N ALA A 90 -2.27 8.39 18.10
CA ALA A 90 -3.19 9.51 17.88
C ALA A 90 -4.29 9.36 16.80
N PHE A 91 -4.40 8.20 16.13
CA PHE A 91 -5.60 7.72 15.44
C PHE A 91 -6.52 6.96 16.42
N ASP A 92 -6.49 7.37 17.69
CA ASP A 92 -7.11 6.75 18.87
C ASP A 92 -8.64 6.90 18.92
N ARG A 93 -9.25 6.99 17.75
CA ARG A 93 -10.66 6.67 17.57
C ARG A 93 -10.69 5.65 16.44
N GLN A 94 -10.66 4.37 16.79
CA GLN A 94 -11.24 3.33 15.94
C GLN A 94 -12.71 3.70 15.76
N LEU A 95 -12.97 4.59 14.80
CA LEU A 95 -14.32 4.94 14.40
C LEU A 95 -14.84 3.69 13.71
N PHE A 96 -15.65 2.94 14.43
CA PHE A 96 -16.41 1.86 13.85
C PHE A 96 -17.28 2.45 12.75
N ILE A 97 -17.26 1.77 11.61
CA ILE A 97 -17.98 2.22 10.44
C ILE A 97 -19.45 1.91 10.67
N ALA A 98 -20.23 2.94 11.02
CA ALA A 98 -21.64 2.82 11.31
C ALA A 98 -22.47 3.18 10.07
N GLY A 99 -23.03 2.16 9.42
CA GLY A 99 -23.94 2.31 8.30
C GLY A 99 -23.29 2.30 6.91
N ASP A 100 -24.17 2.20 5.90
CA ASP A 100 -23.76 1.94 4.51
C ASP A 100 -23.07 3.14 3.86
N THR A 101 -23.49 4.38 4.15
CA THR A 101 -22.84 5.58 3.62
C THR A 101 -21.38 5.68 4.06
N MET A 102 -21.09 5.43 5.35
CA MET A 102 -19.71 5.42 5.86
C MET A 102 -18.92 4.24 5.29
N THR A 103 -19.56 3.08 5.11
CA THR A 103 -18.95 1.91 4.46
C THR A 103 -18.49 2.27 3.05
N CYS A 104 -19.36 2.89 2.27
CA CYS A 104 -19.07 3.31 0.91
C CYS A 104 -17.98 4.35 0.80
N GLN A 105 -18.05 5.40 1.61
CA GLN A 105 -17.01 6.42 1.65
C GLN A 105 -15.65 5.83 2.04
N THR A 106 -15.64 4.93 3.03
CA THR A 106 -14.39 4.29 3.48
C THR A 106 -13.82 3.36 2.43
N LEU A 107 -14.65 2.56 1.75
CA LEU A 107 -14.21 1.70 0.64
C LEU A 107 -13.71 2.52 -0.56
N ASN A 108 -14.38 3.62 -0.90
CA ASN A 108 -13.93 4.55 -1.95
C ASN A 108 -12.55 5.13 -1.61
N HIS A 109 -12.34 5.52 -0.36
CA HIS A 109 -11.05 6.02 0.10
C HIS A 109 -9.97 4.94 0.01
N ALA A 110 -10.26 3.73 0.50
CA ALA A 110 -9.34 2.59 0.42
C ALA A 110 -8.96 2.24 -1.03
N LEU A 111 -9.94 2.24 -1.94
CA LEU A 111 -9.72 1.99 -3.37
C LEU A 111 -8.86 3.09 -4.01
N THR A 112 -9.19 4.36 -3.77
CA THR A 112 -8.39 5.50 -4.27
C THR A 112 -6.94 5.38 -3.79
N ALA A 113 -6.75 5.05 -2.52
CA ALA A 113 -5.43 4.91 -1.93
C ALA A 113 -4.67 3.68 -2.47
N SER A 114 -5.36 2.60 -2.83
CA SER A 114 -4.78 1.43 -3.52
C SER A 114 -4.35 1.77 -4.96
N HIS A 115 -5.12 2.57 -5.70
CA HIS A 115 -4.71 3.05 -7.02
C HIS A 115 -3.48 3.96 -6.95
N GLN A 116 -3.44 4.89 -5.99
CA GLN A 116 -2.26 5.73 -5.76
C GLN A 116 -1.05 4.89 -5.39
N SER A 117 -1.25 3.85 -4.57
CA SER A 117 -0.20 2.90 -4.19
C SER A 117 0.37 2.16 -5.40
N ARG A 118 -0.49 1.70 -6.31
CA ARG A 118 -0.06 1.10 -7.58
C ARG A 118 0.74 2.08 -8.44
N GLN A 119 0.25 3.30 -8.60
CA GLN A 119 0.94 4.34 -9.39
C GLN A 119 2.32 4.69 -8.81
N PHE A 120 2.42 4.74 -7.48
CA PHE A 120 3.69 4.94 -6.79
C PHE A 120 4.67 3.79 -7.11
N THR A 121 4.23 2.53 -7.01
CA THR A 121 5.10 1.38 -7.33
C THR A 121 5.50 1.35 -8.80
N GLU A 122 4.58 1.68 -9.72
CA GLU A 122 4.89 1.82 -11.15
C GLU A 122 5.94 2.91 -11.40
N LEU A 123 5.86 4.04 -10.68
CA LEU A 123 6.87 5.10 -10.75
C LEU A 123 8.22 4.63 -10.21
N MET A 124 8.25 3.94 -9.07
CA MET A 124 9.49 3.39 -8.50
C MET A 124 10.16 2.38 -9.43
N ALA A 125 9.39 1.50 -10.06
CA ALA A 125 9.92 0.54 -11.04
C ALA A 125 10.55 1.25 -12.24
N ARG A 126 9.88 2.28 -12.80
CA ARG A 126 10.42 3.05 -13.94
C ARG A 126 11.73 3.77 -13.63
N LEU A 127 11.94 4.15 -12.37
CA LEU A 127 13.15 4.83 -11.91
C LEU A 127 14.21 3.83 -11.43
N CYS A 128 13.89 2.54 -11.35
CA CYS A 128 14.78 1.54 -10.79
C CYS A 128 15.90 1.16 -11.77
N HIS A 129 17.13 1.08 -11.23
CA HIS A 129 18.30 0.65 -11.98
C HIS A 129 18.87 -0.69 -11.48
N ALA A 130 18.42 -1.17 -10.31
CA ALA A 130 18.86 -2.43 -9.74
C ALA A 130 17.93 -3.57 -10.18
N ALA A 131 18.43 -4.52 -10.98
CA ALA A 131 17.63 -5.58 -11.59
C ALA A 131 16.81 -6.41 -10.57
N GLU A 132 17.39 -6.71 -9.40
CA GLU A 132 16.67 -7.45 -8.34
C GLU A 132 15.50 -6.66 -7.76
N LEU A 133 15.67 -5.34 -7.57
CA LEU A 133 14.62 -4.47 -7.06
C LEU A 133 13.56 -4.21 -8.13
N ASP A 134 13.97 -4.00 -9.38
CA ASP A 134 13.05 -3.84 -10.51
C ASP A 134 12.15 -5.07 -10.68
N THR A 135 12.73 -6.27 -10.62
CA THR A 135 11.98 -7.53 -10.68
C THR A 135 10.96 -7.63 -9.53
N LEU A 136 11.38 -7.28 -8.30
CA LEU A 136 10.51 -7.28 -7.14
C LEU A 136 9.35 -6.27 -7.28
N LEU A 137 9.65 -5.06 -7.75
CA LEU A 137 8.65 -4.01 -7.98
C LEU A 137 7.66 -4.42 -9.07
N GLY A 138 8.12 -5.10 -10.12
CA GLY A 138 7.26 -5.71 -11.14
C GLY A 138 6.21 -6.65 -10.53
N HIS A 139 6.64 -7.56 -9.63
CA HIS A 139 5.71 -8.43 -8.90
C HIS A 139 4.76 -7.64 -7.99
N PHE A 140 5.21 -6.55 -7.36
CA PHE A 140 4.33 -5.71 -6.54
C PHE A 140 3.25 -5.03 -7.38
N ILE A 141 3.56 -4.59 -8.59
CA ILE A 141 2.58 -3.98 -9.51
C ILE A 141 1.45 -4.97 -9.81
N GLU A 142 1.78 -6.21 -10.16
CA GLU A 142 0.77 -7.26 -10.42
C GLU A 142 -0.12 -7.51 -9.20
N GLN A 143 0.49 -7.60 -8.01
CA GLN A 143 -0.23 -7.78 -6.76
C GLN A 143 -1.15 -6.60 -6.45
N LYS A 144 -0.70 -5.36 -6.65
CA LYS A 144 -1.48 -4.14 -6.41
C LYS A 144 -2.61 -3.97 -7.44
N GLN A 145 -2.41 -4.39 -8.68
CA GLN A 145 -3.51 -4.46 -9.66
C GLN A 145 -4.60 -5.44 -9.22
N HIS A 146 -4.21 -6.60 -8.69
CA HIS A 146 -5.16 -7.54 -8.13
C HIS A 146 -5.88 -6.98 -6.89
N GLU A 147 -5.16 -6.28 -6.02
CA GLU A 147 -5.72 -5.56 -4.87
C GLU A 147 -6.78 -4.52 -5.27
N CYS A 148 -6.49 -3.67 -6.28
CA CYS A 148 -7.46 -2.71 -6.79
C CYS A 148 -8.76 -3.42 -7.24
N ARG A 149 -8.64 -4.51 -8.02
CA ARG A 149 -9.81 -5.28 -8.49
C ARG A 149 -10.64 -5.87 -7.35
N LEU A 150 -9.99 -6.37 -6.29
CA LEU A 150 -10.70 -6.88 -5.12
C LEU A 150 -11.46 -5.76 -4.38
N LEU A 151 -10.86 -4.58 -4.27
CA LEU A 151 -11.48 -3.42 -3.62
C LEU A 151 -12.62 -2.84 -4.46
N GLU A 152 -12.48 -2.80 -5.79
CA GLU A 152 -13.56 -2.44 -6.73
C GLU A 152 -14.75 -3.38 -6.58
N ALA A 153 -14.51 -4.71 -6.56
CA ALA A 153 -15.57 -5.68 -6.38
C ALA A 153 -16.26 -5.53 -5.01
N ALA A 154 -15.49 -5.32 -3.94
CA ALA A 154 -16.04 -5.09 -2.60
C ALA A 154 -16.87 -3.80 -2.54
N GLN A 155 -16.41 -2.72 -3.19
CA GLN A 155 -17.13 -1.46 -3.30
C GLN A 155 -18.46 -1.67 -4.04
N GLN A 156 -18.46 -2.36 -5.18
CA GLN A 156 -19.68 -2.61 -5.97
C GLN A 156 -20.72 -3.41 -5.18
N ILE A 157 -20.28 -4.38 -4.37
CA ILE A 157 -21.17 -5.18 -3.51
C ILE A 157 -21.69 -4.36 -2.33
N ALA A 158 -20.84 -3.55 -1.71
CA ALA A 158 -21.22 -2.76 -0.53
C ALA A 158 -22.02 -1.49 -0.87
N CYS A 159 -21.88 -0.98 -2.10
CA CYS A 159 -22.43 0.29 -2.56
C CYS A 159 -23.20 0.09 -3.87
N PRO A 160 -24.34 -0.63 -3.83
CA PRO A 160 -25.18 -0.74 -5.01
C PRO A 160 -25.59 0.68 -5.44
N ALA A 161 -25.45 0.97 -6.73
CA ALA A 161 -25.93 2.23 -7.29
C ALA A 161 -27.41 2.41 -6.91
N THR A 162 -27.75 3.56 -6.34
CA THR A 162 -29.16 3.91 -6.12
C THR A 162 -29.91 3.80 -7.45
N PRO A 163 -31.10 3.18 -7.49
CA PRO A 163 -31.94 3.27 -8.68
C PRO A 163 -32.19 4.75 -8.94
N ARG A 164 -31.86 5.22 -10.14
CA ARG A 164 -32.34 6.52 -10.61
C ARG A 164 -33.85 6.36 -10.83
N GLU A 165 -34.65 6.88 -9.91
CA GLU A 165 -36.09 7.15 -10.15
C GLU A 165 -36.26 8.32 -11.14
#